data_AF-A0A0K0D063-F1
#
_entry.id   AF-A0A0K0D063-F1
#
_cell.length_a   1.000
_cell.length_b   1.000
_cell.length_c   1.000
_cell.angle_alpha   90.00
_cell.angle_beta   90.00
_cell.angle_gamma   90.00
#
_symmetry.space_group_name_H-M   'P 1'
#
loop_
_entity.id
_entity.type
_entity.pdbx_description
1 polymer ?
#
loop_
_entity_poly.entity_id
_entity_poly.type
_entity_poly.pdbx_seq_one_letter_code
_entity_poly.pdbx_strand_id
1 'polypeptide(L)'
;MTRYFYLELSAYKYAGYGQLVRTIEYEAKNSSLFQEGGGALLSSAVELSNYTLMSSALNAEQLRREQGLEVLEAAFDRCVPVITLSSSPTDMPVQVCEHICNCFATAAGFEACRQRIAEMPAVFGNICRLLQFPHLPRLSAAAAKCVCSMAVCTLLQTQLFQSGVLWQLVPHLFHYDFTLDEGGVSHNENSNKQALANRLARVSCEALACLAGFREGTPDNDGVQNSLRALLTPYVCRCMRTESNDMVLKVLNSNTENPYLIWDNATRAEVLEFVERHRSSREQTSELFGAEFNLSIRSKELIVGDVFIRIYNEQPTFSLLEPKKTAMDILDYVGRYAVELTGKKKPENGDFIEIDWSSNASKMTTEEKVEMCIEALANLISANPGVEILLIGHFHLIAAYLRARLFPKIQMATLKSDKLTGPRWTRFITKFLPPIFADALRDSPNTA
;
A
#
# COMPACT_ATOMS: atom_id res chain seq x y z
N MET A 1 3.88 4.74 33.63
CA MET A 1 5.11 4.11 34.12
C MET A 1 6.30 4.94 33.63
N THR A 2 7.06 5.57 34.52
CA THR A 2 8.14 6.52 34.18
C THR A 2 9.32 5.80 33.51
N ARG A 3 9.95 6.45 32.52
CA ARG A 3 11.07 5.94 31.69
C ARG A 3 12.24 5.33 32.49
N TYR A 4 12.39 5.70 33.76
CA TYR A 4 13.38 5.17 34.70
C TYR A 4 13.13 3.70 35.12
N PHE A 5 11.87 3.31 35.38
CA PHE A 5 11.56 1.93 35.81
C PHE A 5 11.81 0.90 34.71
N TYR A 6 11.67 1.29 33.45
CA TYR A 6 11.90 0.43 32.29
C TYR A 6 13.38 0.01 32.20
N LEU A 7 14.33 0.92 32.46
CA LEU A 7 15.76 0.62 32.35
C LEU A 7 16.22 -0.40 33.41
N GLU A 8 15.79 -0.23 34.68
CA GLU A 8 16.21 -1.13 35.77
C GLU A 8 15.55 -2.52 35.69
N LEU A 9 14.29 -2.61 35.26
CA LEU A 9 13.55 -3.88 35.20
C LEU A 9 13.78 -4.66 33.89
N SER A 10 14.28 -4.01 32.83
CA SER A 10 14.49 -4.64 31.53
C SER A 10 15.37 -5.91 31.56
N ALA A 11 16.30 -5.99 32.51
CA ALA A 11 17.20 -7.14 32.68
C ALA A 11 16.56 -8.34 33.41
N TYR A 12 15.41 -8.17 34.05
CA TYR A 12 14.82 -9.18 34.94
C TYR A 12 13.57 -9.83 34.36
N LYS A 13 13.44 -11.14 34.58
CA LYS A 13 12.22 -11.89 34.27
C LYS A 13 11.25 -11.87 35.44
N TYR A 14 9.95 -11.78 35.16
CA TYR A 14 8.91 -11.84 36.18
C TYR A 14 8.79 -13.27 36.73
N ALA A 15 9.09 -13.46 38.01
CA ALA A 15 9.10 -14.79 38.64
C ALA A 15 7.70 -15.38 38.84
N GLY A 16 6.64 -14.56 38.78
CA GLY A 16 5.26 -14.97 39.09
C GLY A 16 4.50 -15.62 37.93
N TYR A 17 5.13 -15.90 36.78
CA TYR A 17 4.40 -16.39 35.60
C TYR A 17 3.64 -17.69 35.84
N GLY A 18 4.18 -18.63 36.62
CA GLY A 18 3.48 -19.89 36.92
C GLY A 18 2.14 -19.69 37.63
N GLN A 19 2.05 -18.72 38.55
CA GLN A 19 0.77 -18.38 39.20
C GLN A 19 -0.10 -17.52 38.29
N LEU A 20 0.49 -16.56 37.58
CA LEU A 20 -0.21 -15.66 36.67
C LEU A 20 -0.96 -16.41 35.56
N VAL A 21 -0.27 -17.34 34.88
CA VAL A 21 -0.85 -18.15 33.80
C VAL A 21 -2.01 -19.01 34.33
N ARG A 22 -1.86 -19.65 35.48
CA ARG A 22 -2.96 -20.42 36.11
C ARG A 22 -4.15 -19.56 36.45
N THR A 23 -3.93 -18.33 36.94
CA THR A 23 -5.01 -17.40 37.24
C THR A 23 -5.75 -16.99 35.96
N ILE A 24 -5.05 -16.65 34.88
CA ILE A 24 -5.69 -16.32 33.60
C ILE A 24 -6.47 -17.53 33.09
N GLU A 25 -5.90 -18.73 33.15
CA GLU A 25 -6.55 -19.96 32.68
C GLU A 25 -7.83 -20.26 33.46
N TYR A 26 -7.77 -20.20 34.79
CA TYR A 26 -8.90 -20.47 35.66
C TYR A 26 -10.04 -19.47 35.43
N GLU A 27 -9.73 -18.17 35.37
CA GLU A 27 -10.73 -17.13 35.16
C GLU A 27 -11.29 -17.16 33.74
N ALA A 28 -10.47 -17.40 32.73
CA ALA A 28 -10.92 -17.54 31.34
C ALA A 28 -11.87 -18.73 31.17
N LYS A 29 -11.68 -19.83 31.91
CA LYS A 29 -12.58 -21.00 31.87
C LYS A 29 -13.85 -20.84 32.70
N ASN A 30 -13.97 -19.78 33.50
CA ASN A 30 -15.12 -19.58 34.39
C ASN A 30 -16.42 -19.35 33.59
N SER A 31 -17.45 -20.17 33.83
CA SER A 31 -18.76 -20.05 33.18
C SER A 31 -19.44 -18.70 33.46
N SER A 32 -19.16 -18.09 34.61
CA SER A 32 -19.69 -16.79 35.05
C SER A 32 -18.82 -15.59 34.64
N LEU A 33 -17.85 -15.77 33.72
CA LEU A 33 -16.89 -14.73 33.33
C LEU A 33 -17.53 -13.38 32.97
N PHE A 34 -18.69 -13.39 32.32
CA PHE A 34 -19.39 -12.18 31.85
C PHE A 34 -20.58 -11.75 32.72
N GLN A 35 -20.75 -12.35 33.91
CA GLN A 35 -21.75 -11.90 34.88
C GLN A 35 -21.26 -10.64 35.61
N GLU A 36 -22.18 -9.92 36.27
CA GLU A 36 -21.84 -8.72 37.05
C GLU A 36 -20.81 -9.07 38.15
N GLY A 37 -19.69 -8.35 38.18
CA GLY A 37 -18.55 -8.65 39.05
C GLY A 37 -17.62 -9.77 38.56
N GLY A 38 -17.97 -10.48 37.49
CA GLY A 38 -17.13 -11.49 36.83
C GLY A 38 -15.98 -10.87 36.03
N GLY A 39 -14.88 -11.63 35.89
CA GLY A 39 -13.76 -11.26 35.02
C GLY A 39 -12.86 -10.13 35.48
N ALA A 40 -13.11 -9.53 36.66
CA ALA A 40 -12.22 -8.52 37.23
C ALA A 40 -10.79 -9.06 37.43
N LEU A 41 -10.67 -10.27 37.95
CA LEU A 41 -9.37 -10.92 38.15
C LEU A 41 -8.70 -11.29 36.82
N LEU A 42 -9.47 -11.72 35.80
CA LEU A 42 -8.96 -11.93 34.45
C LEU A 42 -8.35 -10.63 33.90
N SER A 43 -9.09 -9.52 33.99
CA SER A 43 -8.65 -8.21 33.51
C SER A 43 -7.32 -7.81 34.16
N SER A 44 -7.24 -7.85 35.49
CA SER A 44 -6.01 -7.50 36.21
C SER A 44 -4.84 -8.45 35.91
N ALA A 45 -5.10 -9.75 35.74
CA ALA A 45 -4.05 -10.73 35.42
C ALA A 45 -3.49 -10.53 34.02
N VAL A 46 -4.34 -10.30 33.01
CA VAL A 46 -3.91 -10.04 31.64
C VAL A 46 -3.23 -8.67 31.54
N GLU A 47 -3.72 -7.64 32.24
CA GLU A 47 -3.06 -6.34 32.36
C GLU A 47 -1.65 -6.47 32.95
N LEU A 48 -1.50 -7.25 34.03
CA LEU A 48 -0.18 -7.52 34.64
C LEU A 48 0.74 -8.26 33.65
N SER A 49 0.22 -9.23 32.90
CA SER A 49 0.98 -9.92 31.83
C SER A 49 1.49 -8.92 30.79
N ASN A 50 0.66 -7.98 30.37
CA ASN A 50 1.06 -6.93 29.44
C ASN A 50 2.15 -6.01 30.04
N TYR A 51 1.98 -5.51 31.27
CA TYR A 51 2.98 -4.62 31.87
C TYR A 51 4.31 -5.31 32.15
N THR A 52 4.31 -6.60 32.49
CA THR A 52 5.55 -7.38 32.65
C THR A 52 6.30 -7.49 31.32
N LEU A 53 5.61 -7.75 30.21
CA LEU A 53 6.18 -7.73 28.86
C LEU A 53 6.69 -6.34 28.46
N MET A 54 5.92 -5.29 28.78
CA MET A 54 6.35 -3.90 28.56
C MET A 54 7.58 -3.53 29.39
N SER A 55 7.77 -4.10 30.57
CA SER A 55 8.96 -3.83 31.41
C SER A 55 10.21 -4.54 30.90
N SER A 56 10.07 -5.77 30.40
CA SER A 56 11.14 -6.54 29.76
C SER A 56 10.55 -7.46 28.70
N ALA A 57 10.96 -7.29 27.45
CA ALA A 57 10.50 -8.13 26.35
C ALA A 57 10.91 -9.61 26.55
N LEU A 58 12.00 -9.89 27.28
CA LEU A 58 12.47 -11.26 27.60
C LEU A 58 11.42 -12.09 28.36
N ASN A 59 10.45 -11.43 28.98
CA ASN A 59 9.32 -12.08 29.61
C ASN A 59 8.43 -12.84 28.60
N ALA A 60 8.45 -12.48 27.31
CA ALA A 60 7.70 -13.20 26.28
C ALA A 60 8.14 -14.66 26.18
N GLU A 61 9.45 -14.93 26.27
CA GLU A 61 9.95 -16.30 26.27
C GLU A 61 9.51 -17.07 27.51
N GLN A 62 9.45 -16.42 28.67
CA GLN A 62 8.99 -17.08 29.90
C GLN A 62 7.49 -17.37 29.84
N LEU A 63 6.69 -16.40 29.38
CA LEU A 63 5.27 -16.58 29.13
C LEU A 63 5.03 -17.78 28.19
N ARG A 64 5.78 -17.89 27.10
CA ARG A 64 5.70 -19.06 26.19
C ARG A 64 6.09 -20.37 26.87
N ARG A 65 7.18 -20.41 27.65
CA ARG A 65 7.64 -21.62 28.35
C ARG A 65 6.59 -22.17 29.34
N GLU A 66 5.82 -21.29 29.94
CA GLU A 66 4.75 -21.62 30.89
C GLU A 66 3.39 -21.86 30.20
N GLN A 67 3.35 -22.02 28.87
CA GLN A 67 2.10 -22.17 28.08
C GLN A 67 1.15 -20.97 28.20
N GLY A 68 1.69 -19.80 28.52
CA GLY A 68 0.91 -18.60 28.72
C GLY A 68 0.35 -18.02 27.43
N LEU A 69 0.93 -18.30 26.26
CA LEU A 69 0.38 -17.79 24.99
C LEU A 69 -0.94 -18.48 24.65
N GLU A 70 -1.04 -19.78 24.90
CA GLU A 70 -2.23 -20.61 24.73
C GLU A 70 -3.34 -20.20 25.69
N VAL A 71 -2.97 -19.89 26.94
CA VAL A 71 -3.93 -19.37 27.92
C VAL A 71 -4.44 -17.99 27.53
N LEU A 72 -3.59 -17.13 26.95
CA LEU A 72 -4.03 -15.85 26.39
C LEU A 72 -4.93 -16.07 25.16
N GLU A 73 -4.63 -17.01 24.25
CA GLU A 73 -5.51 -17.37 23.14
C GLU A 73 -6.89 -17.81 23.64
N ALA A 74 -6.95 -18.70 24.65
CA ALA A 74 -8.22 -19.18 25.20
C ALA A 74 -9.05 -18.04 25.82
N ALA A 75 -8.40 -17.09 26.51
CA ALA A 75 -9.08 -15.87 26.98
C ALA A 75 -9.57 -15.00 25.81
N PHE A 76 -8.75 -14.89 24.76
CA PHE A 76 -9.07 -14.13 23.55
C PHE A 76 -10.31 -14.66 22.84
N ASP A 77 -10.38 -15.98 22.63
CA ASP A 77 -11.50 -16.67 22.00
C ASP A 77 -12.82 -16.50 22.75
N ARG A 78 -12.77 -16.28 24.06
CA ARG A 78 -13.98 -15.99 24.85
C ARG A 78 -14.36 -14.52 24.82
N CYS A 79 -13.38 -13.62 24.86
CA CYS A 79 -13.63 -12.18 24.96
C CYS A 79 -13.98 -11.54 23.61
N VAL A 80 -13.36 -11.95 22.50
CA VAL A 80 -13.59 -11.34 21.18
C VAL A 80 -15.06 -11.47 20.71
N PRO A 81 -15.73 -12.63 20.84
CA PRO A 81 -17.11 -12.78 20.36
C PRO A 81 -18.14 -11.92 21.09
N VAL A 82 -17.89 -11.53 22.33
CA VAL A 82 -18.81 -10.72 23.14
C VAL A 82 -18.65 -9.22 22.94
N ILE A 83 -17.62 -8.77 22.21
CA ILE A 83 -17.48 -7.38 21.80
C ILE A 83 -18.45 -7.09 20.64
N THR A 84 -19.23 -6.03 20.78
CA THR A 84 -20.28 -5.63 19.83
C THR A 84 -20.19 -4.13 19.52
N LEU A 85 -21.08 -3.64 18.65
CA LEU A 85 -21.19 -2.20 18.33
C LEU A 85 -21.66 -1.33 19.51
N SER A 86 -22.18 -1.93 20.58
CA SER A 86 -22.58 -1.21 21.80
C SER A 86 -21.52 -1.23 22.89
N SER A 87 -20.39 -1.91 22.67
CA SER A 87 -19.33 -2.03 23.66
C SER A 87 -18.65 -0.69 23.93
N SER A 88 -18.19 -0.53 25.17
CA SER A 88 -17.47 0.66 25.63
C SER A 88 -15.98 0.35 25.89
N PRO A 89 -15.09 1.36 25.83
CA PRO A 89 -13.68 1.19 26.19
C PRO A 89 -13.43 0.69 27.63
N THR A 90 -14.42 0.81 28.51
CA THR A 90 -14.35 0.37 29.91
C THR A 90 -14.85 -1.05 30.12
N ASP A 91 -15.42 -1.68 29.09
CA ASP A 91 -15.92 -3.05 29.20
C ASP A 91 -14.75 -4.04 29.39
N MET A 92 -14.90 -4.98 30.31
CA MET A 92 -13.85 -5.98 30.61
C MET A 92 -13.34 -6.71 29.37
N PRO A 93 -14.18 -7.23 28.44
CA PRO A 93 -13.68 -7.91 27.26
C PRO A 93 -12.82 -7.02 26.35
N VAL A 94 -13.14 -5.72 26.27
CA VAL A 94 -12.39 -4.74 25.47
C VAL A 94 -10.99 -4.52 26.06
N GLN A 95 -10.91 -4.31 27.37
CA GLN A 95 -9.63 -4.14 28.08
C GLN A 95 -8.75 -5.38 27.99
N VAL A 96 -9.34 -6.57 28.24
CA VAL A 96 -8.64 -7.85 28.12
C VAL A 96 -8.09 -8.05 26.72
N CYS A 97 -8.89 -7.82 25.68
CA CYS A 97 -8.46 -7.96 24.29
C CYS A 97 -7.35 -6.96 23.92
N GLU A 98 -7.43 -5.72 24.39
CA GLU A 98 -6.38 -4.72 24.17
C GLU A 98 -5.04 -5.19 24.76
N HIS A 99 -5.05 -5.68 25.99
CA HIS A 99 -3.84 -6.21 26.64
C HIS A 99 -3.32 -7.49 25.97
N ILE A 100 -4.20 -8.41 25.55
CA ILE A 100 -3.81 -9.62 24.80
C ILE A 100 -3.13 -9.25 23.48
N CYS A 101 -3.65 -8.30 22.72
CA CYS A 101 -3.01 -7.82 21.49
C CYS A 101 -1.60 -7.28 21.76
N ASN A 102 -1.42 -6.50 22.83
CA ASN A 102 -0.10 -5.99 23.21
C ASN A 102 0.87 -7.11 23.67
N CYS A 103 0.35 -8.15 24.33
CA CYS A 103 1.13 -9.33 24.70
C CYS A 103 1.64 -10.07 23.46
N PHE A 104 0.74 -10.37 22.52
CA PHE A 104 1.10 -11.03 21.25
C PHE A 104 2.05 -10.17 20.41
N ALA A 105 1.86 -8.85 20.38
CA ALA A 105 2.75 -7.92 19.70
C ALA A 105 4.19 -8.03 20.26
N THR A 106 4.33 -8.00 21.58
CA THR A 106 5.65 -8.16 22.23
C THR A 106 6.24 -9.55 21.98
N ALA A 107 5.40 -10.60 22.07
CA ALA A 107 5.82 -11.97 21.85
C ALA A 107 6.31 -12.22 20.41
N ALA A 108 5.71 -11.57 19.42
CA ALA A 108 6.12 -11.70 18.02
C ALA A 108 7.58 -11.26 17.75
N GLY A 109 8.20 -10.49 18.66
CA GLY A 109 9.62 -10.18 18.60
C GLY A 109 10.55 -11.41 18.71
N PHE A 110 10.06 -12.52 19.26
CA PHE A 110 10.85 -13.73 19.52
C PHE A 110 10.46 -14.89 18.59
N GLU A 111 11.45 -15.51 17.94
CA GLU A 111 11.21 -16.56 16.94
C GLU A 111 10.42 -17.75 17.49
N ALA A 112 10.80 -18.26 18.66
CA ALA A 112 10.09 -19.37 19.30
C ALA A 112 8.63 -19.03 19.65
N CYS A 113 8.34 -17.77 19.97
CA CYS A 113 6.96 -17.31 20.20
C CYS A 113 6.19 -17.23 18.88
N ARG A 114 6.81 -16.75 17.79
CA ARG A 114 6.18 -16.71 16.47
C ARG A 114 5.81 -18.11 15.97
N GLN A 115 6.70 -19.08 16.12
CA GLN A 115 6.42 -20.48 15.78
C GLN A 115 5.19 -20.99 16.54
N ARG A 116 5.10 -20.69 17.85
CA ARG A 116 3.94 -21.09 18.64
C ARG A 116 2.66 -20.37 18.23
N ILE A 117 2.72 -19.05 17.97
CA ILE A 117 1.57 -18.26 17.49
C ILE A 117 1.04 -18.79 16.16
N ALA A 118 1.92 -19.27 15.27
CA ALA A 118 1.49 -19.84 14.01
C ALA A 118 0.65 -21.12 14.15
N GLU A 119 0.73 -21.82 15.29
CA GLU A 119 -0.07 -23.01 15.60
C GLU A 119 -1.43 -22.67 16.24
N MET A 120 -1.74 -21.37 16.39
CA MET A 120 -2.94 -20.82 17.04
C MET A 120 -3.78 -20.02 16.03
N PRO A 121 -4.45 -20.68 15.06
CA PRO A 121 -5.10 -20.01 13.94
C PRO A 121 -6.25 -19.06 14.35
N ALA A 122 -6.88 -19.30 15.50
CA ALA A 122 -7.96 -18.46 16.01
C ALA A 122 -7.49 -17.03 16.33
N VAL A 123 -6.22 -16.86 16.71
CA VAL A 123 -5.61 -15.55 17.00
C VAL A 123 -5.76 -14.58 15.84
N PHE A 124 -5.53 -15.03 14.60
CA PHE A 124 -5.56 -14.16 13.42
C PHE A 124 -6.98 -13.70 13.08
N GLY A 125 -7.96 -14.61 13.13
CA GLY A 125 -9.38 -14.27 12.94
C GLY A 125 -9.88 -13.31 14.02
N ASN A 126 -9.47 -13.51 15.27
CA ASN A 126 -9.81 -12.62 16.38
C ASN A 126 -9.20 -11.22 16.20
N ILE A 127 -7.93 -11.11 15.80
CA ILE A 127 -7.29 -9.82 15.47
C ILE A 127 -8.08 -9.09 14.38
N CYS A 128 -8.46 -9.78 13.29
CA CYS A 128 -9.28 -9.21 12.23
C CYS A 128 -10.63 -8.71 12.76
N ARG A 129 -11.28 -9.45 13.66
CA ARG A 129 -12.55 -9.04 14.26
C ARG A 129 -12.42 -7.78 15.12
N LEU A 130 -11.35 -7.63 15.89
CA LEU A 130 -11.15 -6.43 16.71
C LEU A 130 -10.97 -5.16 15.87
N LEU A 131 -10.42 -5.28 14.66
CA LEU A 131 -10.27 -4.17 13.72
C LEU A 131 -11.60 -3.68 13.12
N GLN A 132 -12.71 -4.40 13.33
CA GLN A 132 -14.04 -4.03 12.81
C GLN A 132 -14.73 -2.92 13.62
N PHE A 133 -14.17 -2.52 14.77
CA PHE A 133 -14.82 -1.61 15.72
C PHE A 133 -14.15 -0.21 15.75
N PRO A 134 -14.40 0.66 14.75
CA PRO A 134 -13.76 1.99 14.69
C PRO A 134 -14.14 2.91 15.85
N HIS A 135 -15.27 2.65 16.52
CA HIS A 135 -15.69 3.35 17.74
C HIS A 135 -14.85 2.97 18.98
N LEU A 136 -14.07 1.89 18.91
CA LEU A 136 -13.08 1.46 19.89
C LEU A 136 -11.66 1.63 19.33
N PRO A 137 -11.21 2.86 19.06
CA PRO A 137 -9.97 3.10 18.31
C PRO A 137 -8.71 2.63 19.04
N ARG A 138 -8.71 2.54 20.38
CA ARG A 138 -7.57 2.03 21.16
C ARG A 138 -7.38 0.53 20.98
N LEU A 139 -8.47 -0.23 21.11
CA LEU A 139 -8.51 -1.66 20.85
C LEU A 139 -8.11 -1.96 19.40
N SER A 140 -8.71 -1.26 18.43
CA SER A 140 -8.37 -1.41 17.02
C SER A 140 -6.89 -1.06 16.75
N ALA A 141 -6.36 -0.02 17.40
CA ALA A 141 -4.95 0.34 17.25
C ALA A 141 -4.02 -0.70 17.89
N ALA A 142 -4.40 -1.31 19.02
CA ALA A 142 -3.63 -2.41 19.61
C ALA A 142 -3.61 -3.63 18.69
N ALA A 143 -4.75 -3.98 18.08
CA ALA A 143 -4.84 -5.03 17.07
C ALA A 143 -3.94 -4.72 15.85
N ALA A 144 -4.00 -3.50 15.30
CA ALA A 144 -3.16 -3.09 14.17
C ALA A 144 -1.65 -3.08 14.53
N LYS A 145 -1.26 -2.67 15.74
CA LYS A 145 0.14 -2.80 16.22
C LYS A 145 0.58 -4.25 16.32
N CYS A 146 -0.32 -5.13 16.77
CA CYS A 146 -0.08 -6.56 16.81
C CYS A 146 0.18 -7.10 15.41
N VAL A 147 -0.60 -6.69 14.41
CA VAL A 147 -0.38 -7.03 12.99
C VAL A 147 1.01 -6.60 12.51
N CYS A 148 1.43 -5.35 12.73
CA CYS A 148 2.79 -4.94 12.32
C CYS A 148 3.88 -5.76 13.03
N SER A 149 3.71 -6.05 14.32
CA SER A 149 4.70 -6.83 15.09
C SER A 149 4.80 -8.28 14.62
N MET A 150 3.68 -8.87 14.19
CA MET A 150 3.65 -10.21 13.59
C MET A 150 4.22 -10.23 12.17
N ALA A 151 4.18 -9.11 11.45
CA ALA A 151 4.60 -9.02 10.06
C ALA A 151 6.11 -9.21 9.84
N VAL A 152 6.93 -9.34 10.89
CA VAL A 152 8.36 -9.71 10.79
C VAL A 152 8.60 -11.17 10.39
N CYS A 153 7.53 -11.97 10.23
CA CYS A 153 7.62 -13.39 9.91
C CYS A 153 6.65 -13.76 8.79
N THR A 154 7.17 -14.39 7.73
CA THR A 154 6.41 -14.81 6.55
C THR A 154 5.21 -15.67 6.92
N LEU A 155 5.36 -16.62 7.83
CA LEU A 155 4.27 -17.51 8.23
C LEU A 155 3.10 -16.75 8.88
N LEU A 156 3.40 -15.82 9.80
CA LEU A 156 2.38 -14.99 10.45
C LEU A 156 1.77 -13.98 9.48
N GLN A 157 2.57 -13.36 8.59
CA GLN A 157 2.07 -12.52 7.51
C GLN A 157 1.06 -13.26 6.64
N THR A 158 1.38 -14.50 6.22
CA THR A 158 0.50 -15.33 5.39
C THR A 158 -0.80 -15.66 6.13
N GLN A 159 -0.75 -16.04 7.40
CA GLN A 159 -1.95 -16.33 8.20
C GLN A 159 -2.84 -15.09 8.37
N LEU A 160 -2.26 -13.91 8.63
CA LEU A 160 -2.99 -12.63 8.71
C LEU A 160 -3.62 -12.26 7.36
N PHE A 161 -2.88 -12.41 6.27
CA PHE A 161 -3.37 -12.15 4.92
C PHE A 161 -4.55 -13.08 4.57
N GLN A 162 -4.41 -14.38 4.83
CA GLN A 162 -5.45 -15.39 4.61
C GLN A 162 -6.68 -15.19 5.52
N SER A 163 -6.49 -14.57 6.69
CA SER A 163 -7.58 -14.17 7.58
C SER A 163 -8.32 -12.89 7.13
N GLY A 164 -7.96 -12.31 5.98
CA GLY A 164 -8.62 -11.14 5.42
C GLY A 164 -8.29 -9.83 6.13
N VAL A 165 -7.09 -9.71 6.72
CA VAL A 165 -6.69 -8.52 7.49
C VAL A 165 -6.73 -7.22 6.68
N LEU A 166 -6.48 -7.29 5.37
CA LEU A 166 -6.51 -6.10 4.49
C LEU A 166 -7.90 -5.46 4.44
N TRP A 167 -8.95 -6.27 4.44
CA TRP A 167 -10.34 -5.79 4.47
C TRP A 167 -10.66 -4.96 5.71
N GLN A 168 -9.92 -5.20 6.79
CA GLN A 168 -10.12 -4.52 8.06
C GLN A 168 -9.25 -3.26 8.19
N LEU A 169 -8.03 -3.28 7.65
CA LEU A 169 -7.07 -2.17 7.78
C LEU A 169 -7.30 -1.04 6.77
N VAL A 170 -7.64 -1.37 5.52
CA VAL A 170 -7.79 -0.38 4.44
C VAL A 170 -8.83 0.70 4.75
N PRO A 171 -10.03 0.39 5.29
CA PRO A 171 -11.02 1.41 5.61
C PRO A 171 -10.51 2.48 6.59
N HIS A 172 -9.66 2.10 7.55
CA HIS A 172 -9.13 3.03 8.56
C HIS A 172 -8.24 4.12 7.97
N LEU A 173 -7.64 3.91 6.79
CA LEU A 173 -6.83 4.93 6.10
C LEU A 173 -7.65 6.16 5.72
N PHE A 174 -8.95 5.98 5.47
CA PHE A 174 -9.87 7.02 4.98
C PHE A 174 -10.59 7.78 6.10
N HIS A 175 -10.24 7.50 7.36
CA HIS A 175 -10.70 8.26 8.52
C HIS A 175 -9.66 9.28 9.01
N TYR A 176 -8.56 9.44 8.28
CA TYR A 176 -7.51 10.40 8.61
C TYR A 176 -7.89 11.81 8.17
N ASP A 177 -7.84 12.74 9.11
CA ASP A 177 -8.04 14.18 8.86
C ASP A 177 -6.72 14.91 9.10
N PHE A 178 -6.01 15.24 8.02
CA PHE A 178 -4.73 15.95 8.09
C PHE A 178 -4.88 17.40 8.56
N THR A 179 -6.07 18.00 8.43
CA THR A 179 -6.29 19.40 8.82
C THR A 179 -6.27 19.58 10.34
N LEU A 180 -6.61 18.53 11.09
CA LEU A 180 -6.51 18.53 12.55
C LEU A 180 -5.04 18.66 13.00
N ASP A 181 -4.13 17.95 12.35
CA ASP A 181 -2.71 17.95 12.71
C ASP A 181 -1.99 19.21 12.20
N GLU A 182 -2.41 19.76 11.06
CA GLU A 182 -1.88 21.00 10.49
C GLU A 182 -2.47 22.28 11.12
N GLY A 183 -3.59 22.16 11.84
CA GLY A 183 -4.31 23.29 12.45
C GLY A 183 -3.61 23.97 13.62
N GLY A 184 -2.46 23.45 14.08
CA GLY A 184 -1.61 24.08 15.10
C GLY A 184 -2.18 24.09 16.52
N VAL A 185 -3.35 23.47 16.74
CA VAL A 185 -3.97 23.33 18.05
C VAL A 185 -3.53 22.01 18.68
N SER A 186 -3.10 22.04 19.94
CA SER A 186 -2.76 20.81 20.66
C SER A 186 -4.01 19.97 20.89
N HIS A 187 -4.06 18.77 20.32
CA HIS A 187 -5.14 17.81 20.55
C HIS A 187 -4.64 16.66 21.43
N ASN A 188 -5.52 16.13 22.29
CA ASN A 188 -5.23 14.99 23.16
C ASN A 188 -6.09 13.79 22.75
N GLU A 189 -5.48 12.62 22.60
CA GLU A 189 -6.14 11.34 22.33
C GLU A 189 -7.13 10.91 23.43
N ASN A 190 -7.09 11.51 24.62
CA ASN A 190 -8.05 11.23 25.69
C ASN A 190 -9.40 11.93 25.50
N SER A 191 -9.45 13.03 24.73
CA SER A 191 -10.66 13.85 24.59
C SER A 191 -11.11 14.07 23.14
N ASN A 192 -10.24 13.84 22.16
CA ASN A 192 -10.54 14.07 20.75
C ASN A 192 -10.70 12.74 19.98
N LYS A 193 -11.93 12.45 19.54
CA LYS A 193 -12.25 11.27 18.72
C LYS A 193 -11.50 11.24 17.39
N GLN A 194 -11.32 12.39 16.74
CA GLN A 194 -10.59 12.49 15.48
C GLN A 194 -9.10 12.25 15.68
N ALA A 195 -8.51 12.71 16.80
CA ALA A 195 -7.10 12.39 17.12
C ALA A 195 -6.88 10.88 17.28
N LEU A 196 -7.85 10.18 17.89
CA LEU A 196 -7.84 8.72 17.98
C LEU A 196 -8.00 8.04 16.61
N ALA A 197 -8.88 8.55 15.75
CA ALA A 197 -9.04 8.07 14.38
C ALA A 197 -7.75 8.26 13.57
N ASN A 198 -7.10 9.42 13.66
CA ASN A 198 -5.81 9.68 13.01
C ASN A 198 -4.73 8.73 13.51
N ARG A 199 -4.66 8.47 14.82
CA ARG A 199 -3.74 7.46 15.39
C ARG A 199 -4.01 6.07 14.81
N LEU A 200 -5.28 5.66 14.74
CA LEU A 200 -5.64 4.36 14.17
C LEU A 200 -5.27 4.29 12.68
N ALA A 201 -5.51 5.34 11.90
CA ALA A 201 -5.15 5.41 10.49
C ALA A 201 -3.62 5.27 10.29
N ARG A 202 -2.81 5.97 11.09
CA ARG A 202 -1.34 5.85 11.07
C ARG A 202 -0.85 4.44 11.35
N VAL A 203 -1.37 3.83 12.41
CA VAL A 203 -0.97 2.47 12.79
C VAL A 203 -1.46 1.46 11.75
N SER A 204 -2.63 1.68 11.14
CA SER A 204 -3.15 0.81 10.07
C SER A 204 -2.31 0.92 8.80
N CYS A 205 -1.91 2.14 8.42
CA CYS A 205 -0.98 2.38 7.33
C CYS A 205 0.36 1.68 7.56
N GLU A 206 0.90 1.81 8.78
CA GLU A 206 2.13 1.11 9.18
C GLU A 206 1.96 -0.40 9.10
N ALA A 207 0.86 -0.96 9.64
CA ALA A 207 0.60 -2.40 9.59
C ALA A 207 0.53 -2.94 8.16
N LEU A 208 -0.11 -2.22 7.24
CA LEU A 208 -0.14 -2.57 5.82
C LEU A 208 1.25 -2.51 5.18
N ALA A 209 2.06 -1.50 5.51
CA ALA A 209 3.43 -1.41 5.04
C ALA A 209 4.32 -2.54 5.59
N CYS A 210 4.20 -2.87 6.88
CA CYS A 210 4.90 -4.01 7.50
C CYS A 210 4.52 -5.33 6.81
N LEU A 211 3.21 -5.57 6.58
CA LEU A 211 2.69 -6.77 5.90
C LEU A 211 3.17 -6.90 4.47
N ALA A 212 3.37 -5.79 3.76
CA ALA A 212 3.81 -5.77 2.38
C ALA A 212 5.33 -5.97 2.21
N GLY A 213 6.11 -5.97 3.30
CA GLY A 213 7.57 -5.97 3.22
C GLY A 213 8.19 -4.60 2.94
N PHE A 214 7.47 -3.52 3.24
CA PHE A 214 7.93 -2.14 2.96
C PHE A 214 8.72 -1.52 4.13
N ARG A 215 9.01 -2.30 5.17
CA ARG A 215 9.77 -1.87 6.34
C ARG A 215 10.99 -2.77 6.53
N GLU A 216 12.01 -2.23 7.17
CA GLU A 216 13.18 -3.01 7.53
C GLU A 216 12.78 -4.16 8.47
N GLY A 217 13.33 -5.36 8.23
CA GLY A 217 13.04 -6.53 9.04
C GLY A 217 11.69 -7.21 8.76
N THR A 218 10.89 -6.73 7.80
CA THR A 218 9.71 -7.46 7.32
C THR A 218 9.97 -8.09 5.96
N PRO A 219 9.66 -9.39 5.75
CA PRO A 219 9.83 -10.04 4.46
C PRO A 219 8.82 -9.52 3.43
N ASP A 220 9.22 -9.54 2.15
CA ASP A 220 8.32 -9.25 1.02
C ASP A 220 7.15 -10.24 0.98
N ASN A 221 5.97 -9.72 0.65
CA ASN A 221 4.75 -10.51 0.49
C ASN A 221 4.01 -10.08 -0.77
N ASP A 222 4.21 -10.84 -1.85
CA ASP A 222 3.64 -10.51 -3.17
C ASP A 222 2.12 -10.45 -3.15
N GLY A 223 1.45 -11.31 -2.38
CA GLY A 223 -0.01 -11.30 -2.23
C GLY A 223 -0.50 -9.97 -1.68
N VAL A 224 0.08 -9.51 -0.56
CA VAL A 224 -0.25 -8.21 0.04
C VAL A 224 0.10 -7.07 -0.91
N GLN A 225 1.29 -7.10 -1.54
CA GLN A 225 1.69 -6.04 -2.46
C GLN A 225 0.75 -5.94 -3.67
N ASN A 226 0.31 -7.06 -4.24
CA ASN A 226 -0.60 -7.07 -5.38
C ASN A 226 -1.99 -6.55 -4.98
N SER A 227 -2.53 -6.97 -3.83
CA SER A 227 -3.78 -6.42 -3.31
C SER A 227 -3.69 -4.91 -3.06
N LEU A 228 -2.60 -4.41 -2.46
CA LEU A 228 -2.42 -2.98 -2.23
C LEU A 228 -2.21 -2.19 -3.52
N ARG A 229 -1.50 -2.73 -4.51
CA ARG A 229 -1.37 -2.10 -5.84
C ARG A 229 -2.71 -1.98 -6.54
N ALA A 230 -3.57 -2.99 -6.42
CA ALA A 230 -4.92 -2.96 -6.97
C ALA A 230 -5.80 -1.93 -6.24
N LEU A 231 -5.86 -2.01 -4.90
CA LEU A 231 -6.76 -1.18 -4.08
C LEU A 231 -6.32 0.28 -3.95
N LEU A 232 -5.02 0.53 -3.79
CA LEU A 232 -4.47 1.85 -3.48
C LEU A 232 -3.63 2.46 -4.60
N THR A 233 -3.37 1.72 -5.69
CA THR A 233 -2.46 2.04 -6.80
C THR A 233 -0.97 1.77 -6.56
N PRO A 234 -0.17 1.51 -7.62
CA PRO A 234 1.28 1.37 -7.53
C PRO A 234 1.99 2.61 -6.95
N TYR A 235 1.50 3.81 -7.26
CA TYR A 235 2.08 5.05 -6.74
C TYR A 235 1.95 5.15 -5.23
N VAL A 236 0.78 4.86 -4.66
CA VAL A 236 0.60 4.88 -3.20
C VAL A 236 1.44 3.80 -2.53
N CYS A 237 1.57 2.60 -3.11
CA CYS A 237 2.46 1.57 -2.58
C CYS A 237 3.92 2.02 -2.53
N ARG A 238 4.37 2.77 -3.55
CA ARG A 238 5.70 3.38 -3.57
C ARG A 238 5.83 4.40 -2.44
N CYS A 239 4.86 5.29 -2.28
CA CYS A 239 4.85 6.25 -1.16
C CYS A 239 4.85 5.54 0.19
N MET A 240 4.10 4.44 0.35
CA MET A 240 4.14 3.64 1.58
C MET A 240 5.53 3.07 1.89
N ARG A 241 6.37 2.85 0.87
CA ARG A 241 7.74 2.35 1.02
C ARG A 241 8.76 3.47 1.32
N THR A 242 8.57 4.67 0.76
CA THR A 242 9.60 5.73 0.80
C THR A 242 9.24 6.94 1.66
N GLU A 243 7.96 7.22 1.86
CA GLU A 243 7.46 8.41 2.54
C GLU A 243 6.94 8.09 3.95
N SER A 244 6.64 9.14 4.72
CA SER A 244 5.97 8.98 6.02
C SER A 244 4.51 8.55 5.88
N ASN A 245 3.98 7.85 6.89
CA ASN A 245 2.57 7.47 6.92
C ASN A 245 1.63 8.68 6.84
N ASP A 246 2.02 9.82 7.43
CA ASP A 246 1.22 11.06 7.35
C ASP A 246 1.11 11.58 5.92
N MET A 247 2.19 11.52 5.14
CA MET A 247 2.17 11.92 3.74
C MET A 247 1.28 10.98 2.91
N VAL A 248 1.42 9.67 3.10
CA VAL A 248 0.58 8.67 2.43
C VAL A 248 -0.90 8.90 2.74
N LEU A 249 -1.23 9.07 4.03
CA LEU A 249 -2.60 9.29 4.47
C LEU A 249 -3.15 10.62 3.97
N LYS A 250 -2.33 11.68 3.90
CA LYS A 250 -2.73 12.96 3.30
C LYS A 250 -3.04 12.80 1.82
N VAL A 251 -2.21 12.09 1.05
CA VAL A 251 -2.48 11.78 -0.36
C VAL A 251 -3.80 11.02 -0.51
N LEU A 252 -4.00 9.98 0.30
CA LEU A 252 -5.22 9.16 0.25
C LEU A 252 -6.48 9.94 0.62
N ASN A 253 -6.38 10.97 1.45
CA ASN A 253 -7.51 11.81 1.89
C ASN A 253 -7.58 13.18 1.18
N SER A 254 -6.78 13.39 0.14
CA SER A 254 -6.81 14.59 -0.71
C SER A 254 -7.28 14.24 -2.11
N ASN A 255 -7.93 15.19 -2.81
CA ASN A 255 -8.17 15.04 -4.24
C ASN A 255 -6.87 15.34 -4.98
N THR A 256 -6.34 14.37 -5.70
CA THR A 256 -5.06 14.44 -6.40
C THR A 256 -5.25 14.06 -7.86
N GLU A 257 -4.79 14.91 -8.76
CA GLU A 257 -4.68 14.59 -10.18
C GLU A 257 -3.28 14.99 -10.67
N ASN A 258 -2.43 13.98 -10.84
CA ASN A 258 -1.07 14.15 -11.33
C ASN A 258 -0.69 12.94 -12.21
N PRO A 259 0.46 12.97 -12.91
CA PRO A 259 0.84 11.91 -13.84
C PRO A 259 0.93 10.50 -13.24
N TYR A 260 1.00 10.34 -11.92
CA TYR A 260 1.04 9.03 -11.24
C TYR A 260 -0.28 8.63 -10.58
N LEU A 261 -1.20 9.57 -10.36
CA LEU A 261 -2.38 9.34 -9.53
C LEU A 261 -3.55 10.22 -9.95
N ILE A 262 -4.66 9.56 -10.28
CA ILE A 262 -6.01 10.15 -10.31
C ILE A 262 -6.75 9.59 -9.10
N TRP A 263 -7.00 10.43 -8.11
CA TRP A 263 -7.57 10.02 -6.83
C TRP A 263 -8.51 11.08 -6.30
N ASP A 264 -9.80 10.75 -6.24
CA ASP A 264 -10.87 11.63 -5.82
C ASP A 264 -11.88 10.92 -4.92
N ASN A 265 -12.95 11.62 -4.54
CA ASN A 265 -14.03 11.06 -3.74
C ASN A 265 -14.67 9.82 -4.40
N ALA A 266 -14.82 9.81 -5.73
CA ALA A 266 -15.43 8.69 -6.45
C ALA A 266 -14.53 7.44 -6.40
N THR A 267 -13.23 7.62 -6.61
CA THR A 267 -12.22 6.55 -6.54
C THR A 267 -12.15 5.96 -5.13
N ARG A 268 -12.16 6.80 -4.09
CA ARG A 268 -12.20 6.32 -2.69
C ARG A 268 -13.47 5.54 -2.39
N ALA A 269 -14.63 6.02 -2.88
CA ALA A 269 -15.90 5.33 -2.69
C ALA A 269 -15.91 3.95 -3.37
N GLU A 270 -15.36 3.84 -4.59
CA GLU A 270 -15.24 2.57 -5.31
C GLU A 270 -14.42 1.53 -4.53
N VAL A 271 -13.25 1.95 -4.00
CA VAL A 271 -12.39 1.09 -3.17
C VAL A 271 -13.10 0.67 -1.89
N LEU A 272 -13.71 1.62 -1.17
CA LEU A 272 -14.42 1.35 0.08
C LEU A 272 -15.62 0.43 -0.13
N GLU A 273 -16.38 0.60 -1.22
CA GLU A 273 -17.50 -0.28 -1.55
C GLU A 273 -17.02 -1.72 -1.83
N PHE A 274 -15.93 -1.85 -2.59
CA PHE A 274 -15.33 -3.16 -2.85
C PHE A 274 -14.83 -3.84 -1.57
N VAL A 275 -14.12 -3.10 -0.72
CA VAL A 275 -13.63 -3.63 0.56
C VAL A 275 -14.77 -3.98 1.50
N GLU A 276 -15.81 -3.14 1.62
CA GLU A 276 -16.93 -3.38 2.53
C GLU A 276 -17.75 -4.62 2.15
N ARG A 277 -17.89 -4.89 0.85
CA ARG A 277 -18.53 -6.12 0.34
C ARG A 277 -17.84 -7.38 0.86
N HIS A 278 -16.51 -7.38 0.92
CA HIS A 278 -15.72 -8.49 1.44
C HIS A 278 -15.71 -8.50 2.97
N ARG A 279 -15.63 -7.32 3.59
CA ARG A 279 -15.60 -7.15 5.05
C ARG A 279 -16.87 -7.67 5.74
N SER A 280 -18.01 -7.52 5.09
CA SER A 280 -19.33 -7.94 5.59
C SER A 280 -19.74 -9.36 5.18
N SER A 281 -18.97 -10.01 4.31
CA SER A 281 -19.22 -11.38 3.88
C SER A 281 -18.92 -12.39 5.00
N ARG A 282 -19.72 -13.45 5.07
CA ARG A 282 -19.50 -14.59 5.99
C ARG A 282 -18.50 -15.60 5.44
N GLU A 283 -18.21 -15.53 4.14
CA GLU A 283 -17.31 -16.42 3.42
C GLU A 283 -16.22 -15.60 2.73
N GLN A 284 -15.06 -16.20 2.47
CA GLN A 284 -14.06 -15.57 1.62
C GLN A 284 -14.58 -15.50 0.19
N THR A 285 -14.94 -14.31 -0.27
CA THR A 285 -15.48 -14.08 -1.63
C THR A 285 -14.40 -13.71 -2.65
N SER A 286 -13.17 -13.48 -2.20
CA SER A 286 -12.03 -13.10 -3.05
C SER A 286 -10.92 -14.15 -2.97
N GLU A 287 -10.67 -14.83 -4.09
CA GLU A 287 -9.57 -15.80 -4.20
C GLU A 287 -8.20 -15.11 -4.20
N LEU A 288 -8.12 -13.88 -4.70
CA LEU A 288 -6.88 -13.10 -4.82
C LEU A 288 -6.75 -12.02 -3.74
N PHE A 289 -7.62 -12.05 -2.72
CA PHE A 289 -7.63 -11.13 -1.59
C PHE A 289 -7.55 -9.65 -2.02
N GLY A 290 -8.25 -9.29 -3.10
CA GLY A 290 -8.39 -7.94 -3.64
C GLY A 290 -7.46 -7.60 -4.80
N ALA A 291 -6.52 -8.48 -5.18
CA ALA A 291 -5.67 -8.22 -6.35
C ALA A 291 -6.44 -8.26 -7.68
N GLU A 292 -7.66 -8.82 -7.71
CA GLU A 292 -8.57 -8.78 -8.86
C GLU A 292 -9.29 -7.43 -9.02
N PHE A 293 -9.20 -6.55 -8.03
CA PHE A 293 -9.87 -5.26 -8.07
C PHE A 293 -9.28 -4.37 -9.17
N ASN A 294 -10.16 -3.77 -9.97
CA ASN A 294 -9.78 -2.90 -11.07
C ASN A 294 -10.52 -1.58 -10.96
N LEU A 295 -9.78 -0.51 -10.71
CA LEU A 295 -10.32 0.84 -10.65
C LEU A 295 -10.93 1.24 -11.99
N SER A 296 -12.19 1.67 -11.94
CA SER A 296 -12.96 2.08 -13.12
C SER A 296 -12.28 3.21 -13.91
N ILE A 297 -11.59 4.13 -13.23
CA ILE A 297 -10.86 5.23 -13.88
C ILE A 297 -9.71 4.74 -14.75
N ARG A 298 -9.03 3.64 -14.37
CA ARG A 298 -7.92 3.10 -15.16
C ARG A 298 -8.38 2.58 -16.52
N SER A 299 -9.64 2.13 -16.61
CA SER A 299 -10.26 1.70 -17.89
C SER A 299 -10.71 2.84 -18.82
N LYS A 300 -10.46 4.09 -18.41
CA LYS A 300 -10.82 5.29 -19.18
C LYS A 300 -9.59 6.09 -19.62
N GLU A 301 -8.40 5.72 -19.17
CA GLU A 301 -7.18 6.49 -19.34
C GLU A 301 -6.10 5.68 -20.07
N LEU A 302 -5.27 6.36 -20.85
CA LEU A 302 -4.07 5.77 -21.43
C LEU A 302 -2.95 5.79 -20.39
N ILE A 303 -2.60 4.61 -19.88
CA ILE A 303 -1.53 4.41 -18.90
C ILE A 303 -0.40 3.63 -19.58
N VAL A 304 0.82 4.15 -19.50
CA VAL A 304 2.03 3.45 -19.94
C VAL A 304 3.00 3.37 -18.78
N GLY A 305 3.42 2.15 -18.43
CA GLY A 305 4.05 1.89 -17.13
C GLY A 305 3.08 2.25 -16.00
N ASP A 306 3.47 3.22 -15.17
CA ASP A 306 2.65 3.77 -14.08
C ASP A 306 2.17 5.22 -14.35
N VAL A 307 2.27 5.70 -15.60
CA VAL A 307 2.04 7.12 -15.93
C VAL A 307 0.77 7.31 -16.75
N PHE A 308 -0.11 8.20 -16.28
CA PHE A 308 -1.27 8.71 -17.01
C PHE A 308 -0.81 9.69 -18.10
N ILE A 309 -0.76 9.22 -19.33
CA ILE A 309 -0.12 9.93 -20.45
C ILE A 309 -0.79 11.27 -20.73
N ARG A 310 -2.13 11.31 -20.67
CA ARG A 310 -2.91 12.55 -20.82
C ARG A 310 -2.46 13.63 -19.83
N ILE A 311 -2.43 13.29 -18.54
CA ILE A 311 -2.10 14.23 -17.48
C ILE A 311 -0.64 14.66 -17.57
N TYR A 312 0.27 13.76 -17.96
CA TYR A 312 1.66 14.14 -18.19
C TYR A 312 1.82 15.15 -19.33
N ASN A 313 1.07 15.00 -20.43
CA ASN A 313 1.08 15.99 -21.52
C ASN A 313 0.48 17.33 -21.11
N GLU A 314 -0.54 17.33 -20.25
CA GLU A 314 -1.11 18.55 -19.66
C GLU A 314 -0.17 19.20 -18.64
N GLN A 315 0.71 18.41 -18.01
CA GLN A 315 1.65 18.84 -16.97
C GLN A 315 3.11 18.46 -17.33
N PRO A 316 3.68 18.97 -18.45
CA PRO A 316 4.93 18.46 -19.00
C PRO A 316 6.16 18.76 -18.13
N THR A 317 6.05 19.71 -17.20
CA THR A 317 7.10 20.08 -16.24
C THR A 317 7.08 19.23 -14.97
N PHE A 318 6.11 18.32 -14.83
CA PHE A 318 6.02 17.44 -13.67
C PHE A 318 7.26 16.54 -13.59
N SER A 319 7.90 16.53 -12.42
CA SER A 319 9.12 15.75 -12.18
C SER A 319 8.77 14.27 -11.97
N LEU A 320 8.95 13.46 -13.02
CA LEU A 320 8.80 12.01 -12.90
C LEU A 320 9.91 11.41 -12.03
N LEU A 321 9.56 10.42 -11.22
CA LEU A 321 10.48 9.71 -10.34
C LEU A 321 11.50 8.86 -11.11
N GLU A 322 11.06 8.22 -12.21
CA GLU A 322 11.90 7.32 -13.02
C GLU A 322 11.85 7.67 -14.51
N PRO A 323 12.29 8.89 -14.92
CA PRO A 323 12.08 9.39 -16.27
C PRO A 323 12.71 8.51 -17.35
N LYS A 324 13.85 7.86 -17.07
CA LYS A 324 14.48 6.91 -18.01
C LYS A 324 13.64 5.65 -18.23
N LYS A 325 13.04 5.12 -17.17
CA LYS A 325 12.18 3.93 -17.24
C LYS A 325 10.89 4.27 -17.99
N THR A 326 10.25 5.39 -17.63
CA THR A 326 9.06 5.88 -18.36
C THR A 326 9.34 6.09 -19.85
N ALA A 327 10.50 6.66 -20.21
CA ALA A 327 10.87 6.82 -21.61
C ALA A 327 10.98 5.47 -22.34
N MET A 328 11.57 4.45 -21.71
CA MET A 328 11.63 3.10 -22.24
C MET A 328 10.25 2.47 -22.36
N ASP A 329 9.41 2.56 -21.33
CA ASP A 329 8.04 2.03 -21.34
C ASP A 329 7.22 2.66 -22.49
N ILE A 330 7.39 3.97 -22.74
CA ILE A 330 6.75 4.69 -23.86
C ILE A 330 7.31 4.21 -25.21
N LEU A 331 8.64 4.08 -25.35
CA LEU A 331 9.28 3.60 -26.56
C LEU A 331 8.84 2.17 -26.92
N ASP A 332 8.79 1.28 -25.93
CA ASP A 332 8.32 -0.10 -26.09
C ASP A 332 6.83 -0.12 -26.49
N TYR A 333 6.01 0.70 -25.82
CA TYR A 333 4.58 0.83 -26.13
C TYR A 333 4.34 1.26 -27.58
N VAL A 334 4.99 2.34 -28.05
CA VAL A 334 4.82 2.78 -29.44
C VAL A 334 5.47 1.79 -30.40
N GLY A 335 6.60 1.18 -30.03
CA GLY A 335 7.27 0.12 -30.79
C GLY A 335 6.34 -0.99 -31.27
N ARG A 336 5.39 -1.41 -30.42
CA ARG A 336 4.39 -2.46 -30.74
C ARG A 336 3.49 -2.09 -31.92
N TYR A 337 3.17 -0.82 -32.11
CA TYR A 337 2.24 -0.35 -33.15
C TYR A 337 2.95 0.20 -34.40
N ALA A 338 4.28 0.27 -34.39
CA ALA A 338 5.04 0.85 -35.50
C ALA A 338 4.79 0.12 -36.83
N VAL A 339 4.72 -1.22 -36.80
CA VAL A 339 4.45 -2.04 -38.00
C VAL A 339 3.07 -1.74 -38.58
N GLU A 340 2.05 -1.70 -37.73
CA GLU A 340 0.65 -1.40 -38.10
C GLU A 340 0.51 -0.01 -38.71
N LEU A 341 1.06 1.02 -38.05
CA LEU A 341 0.89 2.42 -38.44
C LEU A 341 1.85 2.89 -39.55
N THR A 342 2.93 2.16 -39.84
CA THR A 342 3.92 2.58 -40.84
C THR A 342 4.00 1.66 -42.06
N GLY A 343 3.23 0.56 -42.07
CA GLY A 343 3.02 -0.27 -43.26
C GLY A 343 4.17 -1.21 -43.62
N LYS A 344 4.98 -1.67 -42.65
CA LYS A 344 6.01 -2.70 -42.88
C LYS A 344 5.53 -4.09 -42.43
N LYS A 345 5.63 -5.11 -43.28
CA LYS A 345 5.27 -6.50 -42.93
C LYS A 345 5.99 -7.00 -41.66
N LYS A 346 5.23 -7.63 -40.77
CA LYS A 346 5.70 -8.33 -39.55
C LYS A 346 6.73 -9.42 -39.93
N PRO A 347 7.88 -9.55 -39.25
CA PRO A 347 8.64 -10.79 -39.29
C PRO A 347 7.85 -11.87 -38.52
N GLU A 348 7.67 -13.03 -39.15
CA GLU A 348 7.11 -14.22 -38.50
C GLU A 348 8.14 -14.75 -37.51
N ASN A 349 8.03 -14.41 -36.23
CA ASN A 349 8.29 -15.28 -35.08
C ASN A 349 8.35 -14.50 -33.76
N GLY A 350 7.69 -15.06 -32.74
CA GLY A 350 7.90 -14.73 -31.33
C GLY A 350 6.61 -14.59 -30.55
N ASP A 351 6.02 -15.70 -30.13
CA ASP A 351 5.00 -15.72 -29.08
C ASP A 351 5.66 -15.33 -27.76
N PHE A 352 5.48 -14.08 -27.36
CA PHE A 352 5.58 -13.66 -25.98
C PHE A 352 4.16 -13.47 -25.44
N ILE A 353 3.80 -14.26 -24.43
CA ILE A 353 2.59 -14.03 -23.65
C ILE A 353 2.88 -12.83 -22.75
N GLU A 354 2.43 -11.64 -23.16
CA GLU A 354 2.46 -10.43 -22.32
C GLU A 354 1.11 -10.24 -21.62
N ILE A 355 1.17 -9.90 -20.34
CA ILE A 355 0.01 -9.49 -19.55
C ILE A 355 -0.40 -8.09 -20.02
N ASP A 356 -1.57 -8.00 -20.64
CA ASP A 356 -2.14 -6.75 -21.17
C ASP A 356 -2.65 -5.86 -20.03
N TRP A 357 -1.81 -4.90 -19.61
CA TRP A 357 -2.22 -3.84 -18.69
C TRP A 357 -2.96 -2.69 -19.39
N SER A 358 -3.18 -2.79 -20.70
CA SER A 358 -3.67 -1.72 -21.57
C SER A 358 -5.05 -1.98 -22.19
N SER A 359 -5.76 -3.03 -21.76
CA SER A 359 -7.15 -3.25 -22.11
C SER A 359 -8.05 -2.23 -21.40
N ASN A 360 -7.99 -0.96 -21.81
CA ASN A 360 -9.11 -0.11 -22.21
C ASN A 360 -8.82 1.37 -21.92
N ALA A 361 -8.58 2.10 -23.01
CA ALA A 361 -9.14 3.42 -23.26
C ALA A 361 -10.15 3.18 -24.41
N SER A 362 -11.31 2.64 -24.07
CA SER A 362 -12.21 1.89 -25.00
C SER A 362 -12.77 2.69 -26.19
N LYS A 363 -12.44 3.98 -26.31
CA LYS A 363 -12.85 4.85 -27.42
C LYS A 363 -11.68 5.43 -28.24
N MET A 364 -10.44 5.34 -27.76
CA MET A 364 -9.30 5.89 -28.48
C MET A 364 -8.80 4.92 -29.53
N THR A 365 -8.59 5.43 -30.74
CA THR A 365 -7.93 4.72 -31.83
C THR A 365 -6.44 4.46 -31.50
N THR A 366 -5.84 3.47 -32.15
CA THR A 366 -4.40 3.19 -32.03
C THR A 366 -3.56 4.43 -32.38
N GLU A 367 -3.99 5.20 -33.39
CA GLU A 367 -3.35 6.45 -33.80
C GLU A 367 -3.30 7.46 -32.65
N GLU A 368 -4.45 7.75 -32.03
CA GLU A 368 -4.54 8.72 -30.93
C GLU A 368 -3.67 8.31 -29.73
N LYS A 369 -3.63 7.01 -29.40
CA LYS A 369 -2.77 6.52 -28.30
C LYS A 369 -1.29 6.73 -28.60
N VAL A 370 -0.86 6.40 -29.82
CA VAL A 370 0.53 6.55 -30.24
C VAL A 370 0.93 8.02 -30.33
N GLU A 371 0.04 8.90 -30.84
CA GLU A 371 0.24 10.34 -30.86
C GLU A 371 0.52 10.89 -29.45
N MET A 372 -0.35 10.57 -28.49
CA MET A 372 -0.21 11.02 -27.11
C MET A 372 1.08 10.51 -26.45
N CYS A 373 1.44 9.25 -26.70
CA CYS A 373 2.69 8.67 -26.20
C CYS A 373 3.93 9.35 -26.79
N ILE A 374 3.93 9.68 -28.09
CA ILE A 374 5.06 10.38 -28.73
C ILE A 374 5.17 11.81 -28.19
N GLU A 375 4.05 12.50 -27.99
CA GLU A 375 4.03 13.81 -27.33
C GLU A 375 4.59 13.72 -25.90
N ALA A 376 4.19 12.71 -25.12
CA ALA A 376 4.73 12.48 -23.78
C ALA A 376 6.22 12.20 -23.80
N LEU A 377 6.72 11.43 -24.76
CA LEU A 377 8.15 11.18 -24.94
C LEU A 377 8.90 12.48 -25.25
N ALA A 378 8.36 13.32 -26.12
CA ALA A 378 8.95 14.61 -26.46
C ALA A 378 9.01 15.53 -25.22
N ASN A 379 7.92 15.64 -24.47
CA ASN A 379 7.85 16.39 -23.21
C ASN A 379 8.89 15.88 -22.20
N LEU A 380 8.98 14.56 -22.04
CA LEU A 380 9.88 13.89 -21.12
C LEU A 380 11.36 14.19 -21.40
N ILE A 381 11.76 14.08 -22.67
CA ILE A 381 13.12 14.38 -23.12
C ILE A 381 13.41 15.88 -22.97
N SER A 382 12.45 16.74 -23.28
CA SER A 382 12.58 18.18 -23.10
C SER A 382 12.80 18.55 -21.63
N ALA A 383 12.08 17.93 -20.71
CA ALA A 383 12.19 18.21 -19.28
C ALA A 383 13.45 17.58 -18.63
N ASN A 384 14.00 16.49 -19.19
CA ASN A 384 15.05 15.69 -18.52
C ASN A 384 16.28 15.50 -19.43
N PRO A 385 17.29 16.39 -19.35
CA PRO A 385 18.55 16.21 -20.07
C PRO A 385 19.23 14.88 -19.76
N GLY A 386 19.72 14.21 -20.79
CA GLY A 386 20.34 12.88 -20.72
C GLY A 386 19.39 11.72 -20.93
N VAL A 387 18.06 11.94 -21.01
CA VAL A 387 17.09 10.89 -21.38
C VAL A 387 17.14 10.61 -22.89
N GLU A 388 17.47 11.62 -23.70
CA GLU A 388 17.59 11.51 -25.17
C GLU A 388 18.57 10.43 -25.63
N ILE A 389 19.53 10.03 -24.79
CA ILE A 389 20.48 8.96 -25.11
C ILE A 389 19.78 7.61 -25.38
N LEU A 390 18.61 7.39 -24.79
CA LEU A 390 17.80 6.18 -24.97
C LEU A 390 17.24 6.08 -26.41
N LEU A 391 17.10 7.21 -27.10
CA LEU A 391 16.63 7.25 -28.47
C LEU A 391 17.65 6.69 -29.47
N ILE A 392 18.93 6.57 -29.10
CA ILE A 392 19.98 6.06 -29.99
C ILE A 392 19.68 4.63 -30.44
N GLY A 393 19.21 3.77 -29.53
CA GLY A 393 18.77 2.41 -29.87
C GLY A 393 17.48 2.36 -30.70
N HIS A 394 16.69 3.44 -30.66
CA HIS A 394 15.34 3.51 -31.21
C HIS A 394 15.22 4.44 -32.42
N PHE A 395 16.34 4.87 -33.04
CA PHE A 395 16.29 5.71 -34.23
C PHE A 395 15.49 5.10 -35.38
N HIS A 396 15.51 3.78 -35.52
CA HIS A 396 14.73 3.07 -36.54
C HIS A 396 13.22 3.26 -36.34
N LEU A 397 12.76 3.28 -35.09
CA LEU A 397 11.37 3.50 -34.68
C LEU A 397 10.95 4.95 -34.93
N ILE A 398 11.79 5.90 -34.51
CA ILE A 398 11.58 7.33 -34.77
C ILE A 398 11.49 7.60 -36.29
N ALA A 399 12.39 7.03 -37.09
CA ALA A 399 12.33 7.16 -38.55
C ALA A 399 11.11 6.48 -39.17
N ALA A 400 10.57 5.42 -38.57
CA ALA A 400 9.34 4.81 -39.03
C ALA A 400 8.17 5.79 -38.85
N TYR A 401 8.05 6.42 -37.68
CA TYR A 401 6.98 7.37 -37.39
C TYR A 401 7.10 8.70 -38.16
N LEU A 402 8.32 9.19 -38.40
CA LEU A 402 8.52 10.32 -39.32
C LEU A 402 8.05 10.02 -40.75
N ARG A 403 8.01 8.75 -41.16
CA ARG A 403 7.52 8.32 -42.49
C ARG A 403 6.04 7.94 -42.50
N ALA A 404 5.34 8.03 -41.37
CA ALA A 404 3.92 7.73 -41.24
C ALA A 404 3.05 8.80 -41.92
N ARG A 405 3.13 8.91 -43.25
CA ARG A 405 2.48 9.99 -44.05
C ARG A 405 0.96 10.02 -43.91
N LEU A 406 0.35 8.90 -43.55
CA LEU A 406 -1.09 8.81 -43.31
C LEU A 406 -1.49 9.41 -41.95
N PHE A 407 -0.52 9.70 -41.08
CA PHE A 407 -0.72 10.11 -39.68
C PHE A 407 0.09 11.40 -39.39
N PRO A 408 -0.34 12.56 -39.93
CA PRO A 408 0.42 13.81 -39.86
C PRO A 408 0.61 14.31 -38.42
N LYS A 409 -0.32 14.01 -37.51
CA LYS A 409 -0.20 14.38 -36.10
C LYS A 409 0.92 13.62 -35.39
N ILE A 410 1.02 12.31 -35.64
CA ILE A 410 2.14 11.46 -35.19
C ILE A 410 3.48 12.00 -35.72
N GLN A 411 3.53 12.36 -37.01
CA GLN A 411 4.73 12.96 -37.60
C GLN A 411 5.11 14.26 -36.87
N MET A 412 4.13 15.13 -36.61
CA MET A 412 4.38 16.42 -35.96
C MET A 412 4.79 16.27 -34.50
N ALA A 413 4.18 15.36 -33.74
CA ALA A 413 4.59 15.03 -32.38
C ALA A 413 6.03 14.47 -32.36
N THR A 414 6.37 13.62 -33.33
CA THR A 414 7.74 13.08 -33.46
C THR A 414 8.75 14.17 -33.77
N LEU A 415 8.38 15.14 -34.62
CA LEU A 415 9.21 16.31 -34.95
C LEU A 415 9.44 17.24 -33.75
N LYS A 416 8.42 17.43 -32.90
CA LYS A 416 8.49 18.26 -31.67
C LYS A 416 9.42 17.71 -30.59
N SER A 417 10.02 16.53 -30.76
CA SER A 417 11.13 16.06 -29.91
C SER A 417 12.43 16.84 -30.23
N ASP A 418 12.34 18.17 -30.11
CA ASP A 418 13.26 19.18 -30.63
C ASP A 418 14.67 19.10 -30.03
N LYS A 419 14.83 18.41 -28.89
CA LYS A 419 16.12 18.24 -28.21
C LYS A 419 16.97 17.09 -28.71
N LEU A 420 16.52 16.36 -29.72
CA LEU A 420 17.45 15.58 -30.53
C LEU A 420 18.31 16.58 -31.30
N THR A 421 19.37 17.11 -30.69
CA THR A 421 20.33 18.01 -31.34
C THR A 421 21.72 17.41 -31.24
N GLY A 422 22.53 17.65 -32.27
CA GLY A 422 23.90 17.14 -32.35
C GLY A 422 24.22 16.52 -33.72
N PRO A 423 25.51 16.45 -34.10
CA PRO A 423 25.93 16.13 -35.47
C PRO A 423 25.49 14.75 -35.96
N ARG A 424 25.25 13.78 -35.06
CA ARG A 424 24.68 12.47 -35.41
C ARG A 424 23.20 12.56 -35.78
N TRP A 425 22.41 13.32 -35.03
CA TRP A 425 21.00 13.55 -35.33
C TRP A 425 20.83 14.40 -36.58
N THR A 426 21.60 15.48 -36.74
CA THR A 426 21.58 16.31 -37.95
C THR A 426 21.90 15.48 -39.20
N ARG A 427 22.92 14.60 -39.15
CA ARG A 427 23.22 13.64 -40.24
C ARG A 427 22.13 12.59 -40.46
N PHE A 428 21.34 12.28 -39.44
CA PHE A 428 20.25 11.32 -39.52
C PHE A 428 18.99 11.95 -40.12
N ILE A 429 18.54 13.09 -39.59
CA ILE A 429 17.37 13.82 -40.07
C ILE A 429 17.55 14.31 -41.51
N THR A 430 18.75 14.77 -41.89
CA THR A 430 19.01 15.25 -43.27
C THR A 430 18.95 14.16 -44.34
N LYS A 431 18.92 12.87 -43.95
CA LYS A 431 18.62 11.76 -44.88
C LYS A 431 17.13 11.64 -45.20
N PHE A 432 16.26 12.28 -44.42
CA PHE A 432 14.82 12.08 -44.46
C PHE A 432 14.01 13.38 -44.60
N LEU A 433 14.58 14.52 -44.21
CA LEU A 433 14.05 15.87 -44.40
C LEU A 433 15.07 16.71 -45.18
N PRO A 434 14.64 17.59 -46.09
CA PRO A 434 15.54 18.53 -46.74
C PRO A 434 16.30 19.36 -45.69
N PRO A 435 17.58 19.70 -45.93
CA PRO A 435 18.42 20.41 -44.96
C PRO A 435 17.77 21.66 -44.39
N ILE A 436 16.99 22.38 -45.20
CA ILE A 436 16.29 23.60 -44.80
C ILE A 436 15.24 23.38 -43.69
N PHE A 437 14.58 22.21 -43.67
CA PHE A 437 13.63 21.86 -42.62
C PHE A 437 14.35 21.34 -41.38
N ALA A 438 15.47 20.64 -41.56
CA ALA A 438 16.33 20.21 -40.46
C ALA A 438 16.97 21.39 -39.71
N ASP A 439 17.39 22.42 -40.46
CA ASP A 439 17.91 23.67 -39.94
C ASP A 439 16.80 24.52 -39.30
N ALA A 440 15.61 24.59 -39.91
CA ALA A 440 14.46 25.29 -39.31
C ALA A 440 13.96 24.65 -38.00
N LEU A 441 14.06 23.32 -37.86
CA LEU A 441 13.79 22.61 -36.59
C LEU A 441 14.85 22.96 -35.53
N ARG A 442 16.14 23.02 -35.92
CA ARG A 442 17.22 23.46 -35.02
C ARG A 442 17.05 24.90 -34.55
N ASP A 443 16.58 25.78 -35.43
CA ASP A 443 16.57 27.23 -35.24
C ASP A 443 15.18 27.76 -34.79
N SER A 444 14.23 26.88 -34.47
CA SER A 444 12.92 27.25 -33.91
C SER A 444 13.09 27.96 -32.56
N PRO A 445 12.68 29.24 -32.43
CA PRO A 445 12.79 29.96 -31.16
C PRO A 445 11.74 29.43 -30.18
N ASN A 446 12.16 29.31 -28.92
CA ASN A 446 11.30 29.08 -27.75
C ASN A 446 10.12 30.07 -27.74
N THR A 447 8.97 29.67 -28.30
CA THR A 447 7.70 30.36 -28.09
C THR A 447 6.57 29.34 -27.98
N ALA A 448 6.40 28.80 -26.78
CA ALA A 448 5.14 28.64 -26.05
C ALA A 448 5.47 28.05 -24.67
#